data_AF-A0A497K9S3-F1
#
_entry.id   AF-A0A497K9S3-F1
#
_cell.length_a   1.000
_cell.length_b   1.000
_cell.length_c   1.000
_cell.angle_alpha   90.00
_cell.angle_beta   90.00
_cell.angle_gamma   90.00
#
_symmetry.space_group_name_H-M   'P 1'
#
loop_
_entity.id
_entity.type
_entity.pdbx_description
1 polymer ?
#
loop_
_entity_poly.entity_id
_entity_poly.type
_entity_poly.pdbx_seq_one_letter_code
_entity_poly.pdbx_strand_id
1 'polypeptide(L)' 'GLRLVNETPRTGIDGAKIAFIHPKSTKNVLIEFYEE' A
#
# COMPACT_ATOMS: atom_id res chain seq x y z
N GLY A 1 10.86 -11.09 -1.75
CA GLY A 1 9.93 -10.67 -0.68
C GLY A 1 9.06 -9.51 -1.14
N LEU A 2 7.92 -9.29 -0.49
CA LEU A 2 7.08 -8.11 -0.70
C LEU A 2 7.74 -6.91 -0.03
N ARG A 3 7.96 -5.83 -0.79
CA ARG A 3 8.44 -4.56 -0.26
C ARG A 3 7.24 -3.63 -0.15
N LEU A 4 6.95 -3.18 1.07
CA LEU A 4 5.96 -2.14 1.29
C LEU A 4 6.58 -0.78 0.98
N VAL A 5 5.77 0.13 0.42
CA VAL A 5 6.11 1.57 0.39
C VAL A 5 5.89 2.17 1.78
N ASN A 6 4.84 1.70 2.48
CA ASN A 6 4.47 2.15 3.81
C ASN A 6 4.52 0.94 4.75
N GLU A 7 5.40 0.95 5.75
CA GLU A 7 5.50 -0.16 6.71
C GLU A 7 4.24 -0.28 7.59
N THR A 8 3.59 0.85 7.86
CA THR A 8 2.28 0.93 8.52
C THR A 8 1.24 1.57 7.60
N PRO A 9 -0.02 1.10 7.61
CA PRO A 9 -1.09 1.76 6.88
C PRO A 9 -1.21 3.23 7.29
N ARG A 10 -1.40 4.12 6.32
CA ARG A 10 -1.67 5.55 6.55
C ARG A 10 -3.17 5.79 6.51
N THR A 11 -3.66 6.77 7.25
CA THR A 11 -5.05 7.22 7.15
C THR A 11 -5.26 7.96 5.83
N GLY A 12 -6.23 7.51 5.05
CA GLY A 12 -6.68 8.05 3.78
C GLY A 12 -7.99 8.84 3.93
N ILE A 13 -8.74 8.93 2.83
CA ILE A 13 -10.03 9.61 2.79
C ILE A 13 -11.03 8.88 3.68
N ASP A 14 -11.91 9.63 4.34
CA ASP A 14 -12.95 9.13 5.25
C ASP A 14 -12.44 8.24 6.39
N GLY A 15 -11.16 8.39 6.76
CA GLY A 15 -10.55 7.64 7.86
C GLY A 15 -10.07 6.24 7.48
N ALA A 16 -10.27 5.82 6.22
CA ALA A 16 -9.86 4.51 5.74
C ALA A 16 -8.34 4.31 5.87
N LYS A 17 -7.89 3.09 6.12
CA LYS A 17 -6.45 2.76 6.15
C LYS A 17 -6.00 2.32 4.78
N ILE A 18 -4.89 2.92 4.31
CA ILE A 18 -4.30 2.59 3.02
C ILE A 18 -2.82 2.20 3.14
N ALA A 19 -2.39 1.21 2.37
CA ALA A 19 -1.00 0.79 2.28
C ALA A 19 -0.63 0.45 0.84
N PHE A 20 0.66 0.54 0.48
CA PHE A 20 1.12 0.32 -0.89
C PHE A 20 2.22 -0.74 -0.94
N ILE A 21 2.21 -1.56 -1.99
CA ILE A 21 3.31 -2.45 -2.34
C ILE A 21 4.16 -1.79 -3.42
N HIS A 22 5.48 -1.76 -3.20
CA HIS A 22 6.43 -1.13 -4.11
C HIS A 22 6.51 -1.91 -5.45
N PRO A 23 6.47 -1.23 -6.62
CA PRO A 23 6.45 -1.86 -7.96
C PRO A 23 7.58 -2.87 -8.23
N LYS A 24 8.76 -2.63 -7.64
CA LYS A 24 9.92 -3.55 -7.64
C LYS A 24 9.58 -4.97 -7.14
N SER A 25 8.55 -5.12 -6.30
CA SER A 25 8.08 -6.41 -5.79
C SER A 25 6.90 -7.00 -6.59
N THR A 26 6.32 -6.24 -7.53
CA THR A 26 5.05 -6.52 -8.20
C THR A 26 5.16 -6.30 -9.72
N LYS A 27 6.31 -6.63 -10.31
CA LYS A 27 6.56 -6.57 -11.77
C LYS A 27 6.19 -5.20 -12.39
N ASN A 28 6.62 -4.12 -11.75
CA ASN A 28 6.37 -2.73 -12.14
C ASN A 28 4.90 -2.27 -12.06
N VAL A 29 4.07 -2.96 -11.27
CA VAL A 29 2.69 -2.53 -10.96
C VAL A 29 2.63 -1.97 -9.54
N LEU A 30 2.14 -0.75 -9.34
CA LEU A 30 1.85 -0.23 -8.01
C LEU A 30 0.53 -0.82 -7.51
N ILE A 31 0.52 -1.39 -6.30
CA ILE A 31 -0.69 -1.98 -5.70
C ILE A 31 -1.04 -1.20 -4.43
N GLU A 32 -2.32 -0.87 -4.27
CA GLU A 32 -2.92 -0.27 -3.09
C GLU A 32 -3.77 -1.31 -2.34
N PHE A 33 -3.63 -1.35 -1.02
CA PHE A 33 -4.57 -1.99 -0.11
C PHE A 33 -5.41 -0.93 0.59
N TYR A 34 -6.69 -1.24 0.79
CA TYR A 34 -7.70 -0.38 1.39
C TYR A 34 -8.49 -1.17 2.44
N GLU A 35 -8.69 -0.57 3.61
CA GLU A 35 -9.49 -1.08 4.74
C GLU A 35 -10.35 0.06 5.28
N GLU A 36 -11.66 -0.15 5.41
CA GLU A 36 -12.60 0.77 6.08
C GLU A 36 -12.60 0.58 7.60
#